data_AF-A0A0F5ZR65-F1
#
_entry.id   AF-A0A0F5ZR65-F1
#
_cell.length_a   1.000
_cell.length_b   1.000
_cell.length_c   1.000
_cell.angle_alpha   90.00
_cell.angle_beta   90.00
_cell.angle_gamma   90.00
#
_symmetry.space_group_name_H-M   'P 1'
#
loop_
_entity.id
_entity.type
_entity.pdbx_description
1 polymer ?
#
loop_
_entity_poly.entity_id
_entity_poly.type
_entity_poly.pdbx_seq_one_letter_code
_entity_poly.pdbx_strand_id
1 'polypeptide(L)' 'ASITHLQNAAEDGWVGWTVNMTNTSTTNSTVQLNFNDGLHQANFGADYNGKVHVYTKSGTFLKEVVLNASNGYKANIT' A
#
# COMPACT_ATOMS: atom_id res chain seq x y z
N ALA A 1 4.34 -10.23 12.18
CA ALA A 1 3.84 -8.96 11.61
C ALA A 1 2.32 -8.92 11.76
N SER A 2 1.74 -7.73 11.90
CA SER A 2 0.30 -7.53 11.92
C SER A 2 -0.10 -6.39 11.00
N ILE A 3 -1.34 -6.43 10.50
CA ILE A 3 -1.94 -5.35 9.73
C ILE A 3 -3.14 -4.86 10.51
N THR A 4 -3.21 -3.56 10.76
CA THR A 4 -4.35 -2.92 11.41
C THR A 4 -4.98 -1.92 10.45
N HIS A 5 -6.30 -1.99 10.31
CA HIS A 5 -7.06 -1.00 9.56
C HIS A 5 -6.83 0.41 10.15
N LEU A 6 -6.57 1.40 9.30
CA LEU A 6 -6.42 2.80 9.70
C LEU A 6 -7.69 3.58 9.37
N GLN A 7 -8.16 3.49 8.12
CA GLN A 7 -9.33 4.23 7.65
C GLN A 7 -9.98 3.56 6.44
N ASN A 8 -11.31 3.70 6.35
CA ASN A 8 -12.10 3.22 5.23
C ASN A 8 -11.85 4.11 4.00
N ALA A 9 -12.16 3.58 2.82
CA ALA A 9 -12.29 4.41 1.62
C ALA A 9 -13.44 5.43 1.81
N ALA A 10 -13.22 6.63 1.30
CA ALA A 10 -14.23 7.68 1.14
C ALA A 10 -14.12 8.22 -0.29
N GLU A 11 -15.21 8.78 -0.81
CA GLU A 11 -15.17 9.53 -2.07
C GLU A 11 -14.14 10.66 -1.93
N ASP A 12 -13.27 10.81 -2.94
CA ASP A 12 -12.09 11.68 -2.91
C ASP A 12 -11.07 11.44 -1.77
N GLY A 13 -11.18 10.31 -1.07
CA GLY A 13 -10.35 9.93 0.06
C GLY A 13 -9.41 8.75 -0.20
N TRP A 14 -8.59 8.44 0.80
CA TRP A 14 -7.70 7.28 0.80
C TRP A 14 -8.21 6.20 1.73
N VAL A 15 -8.08 4.94 1.35
CA VAL A 15 -8.12 3.81 2.28
C VAL A 15 -6.73 3.60 2.87
N GLY A 16 -6.65 3.18 4.15
CA GLY A 16 -5.38 3.09 4.85
C GLY A 16 -5.27 1.89 5.78
N TRP A 17 -4.04 1.39 5.89
CA TRP A 17 -3.66 0.35 6.86
C TRP A 17 -2.29 0.67 7.46
N THR A 18 -2.08 0.24 8.70
CA THR A 18 -0.75 0.21 9.33
C THR A 18 -0.21 -1.21 9.30
N VAL A 19 0.98 -1.37 8.71
CA VAL A 19 1.73 -2.63 8.74
C VAL A 19 2.75 -2.58 9.87
N ASN A 20 2.56 -3.40 10.89
CA ASN A 20 3.48 -3.50 12.03
C ASN A 20 4.40 -4.70 11.86
N MET A 21 5.68 -4.43 11.64
CA MET A 21 6.73 -5.44 11.61
C MET A 21 7.28 -5.61 13.03
N THR A 22 7.37 -6.85 13.52
CA THR A 22 7.73 -7.16 14.91
C THR A 22 9.22 -7.47 15.09
N ASN A 23 9.94 -7.68 13.99
CA ASN A 23 11.35 -8.05 13.99
C ASN A 23 12.11 -7.06 13.11
N THR A 24 13.08 -6.37 13.70
CA THR A 24 13.96 -5.46 12.97
C THR A 24 15.01 -6.28 12.21
N SER A 25 15.10 -6.09 10.90
CA SER A 25 16.22 -6.64 10.14
C SER A 25 17.45 -5.75 10.28
N THR A 26 18.64 -6.35 10.36
CA THR A 26 19.92 -5.63 10.29
C THR A 26 20.39 -5.40 8.86
N THR A 27 19.67 -5.94 7.88
CA THR A 27 19.91 -5.73 6.45
C THR A 27 18.66 -5.14 5.78
N ASN A 28 18.86 -4.40 4.68
CA ASN A 28 17.76 -3.85 3.90
C ASN A 28 16.77 -4.95 3.54
N SER A 29 15.49 -4.70 3.83
CA SER A 29 14.40 -5.63 3.58
C SER A 29 13.36 -4.94 2.71
N THR A 30 12.78 -5.69 1.78
CA THR A 30 11.67 -5.20 0.96
C THR A 30 10.36 -5.71 1.51
N VAL A 31 9.45 -4.81 1.85
CA VAL A 31 8.03 -5.14 2.05
C VAL A 31 7.33 -5.00 0.71
N GLN A 32 6.80 -6.10 0.17
CA GLN A 32 6.01 -6.08 -1.06
C GLN A 32 4.52 -6.12 -0.71
N LEU A 33 3.77 -5.15 -1.22
CA LEU A 33 2.31 -5.13 -1.20
C LEU A 33 1.79 -5.51 -2.59
N ASN A 34 0.84 -6.43 -2.66
CA ASN A 34 0.24 -6.91 -3.90
C ASN A 34 -1.24 -6.55 -3.96
N PHE A 35 -1.65 -5.88 -5.04
CA PHE A 35 -3.05 -5.47 -5.27
C PHE A 35 -3.64 -6.37 -6.36
N ASN A 36 -4.72 -7.09 -6.03
CA ASN A 36 -5.31 -8.10 -6.90
C ASN A 36 -6.79 -7.82 -7.16
N ASP A 37 -7.06 -7.14 -8.27
CA ASP A 37 -8.42 -6.76 -8.69
C ASP A 37 -9.39 -7.93 -8.83
N GLY A 38 -8.90 -9.15 -9.07
CA GLY A 38 -9.75 -10.34 -9.13
C GLY A 38 -10.43 -10.73 -7.81
N LEU A 39 -10.06 -10.10 -6.69
CA LEU A 39 -10.59 -10.40 -5.35
C LEU A 39 -11.47 -9.28 -4.77
N HIS A 40 -11.60 -8.14 -5.45
CA HIS A 40 -12.37 -7.00 -4.98
C HIS A 40 -13.38 -6.48 -6.01
N GLN A 41 -14.37 -5.73 -5.53
CA GLN A 41 -15.47 -5.20 -6.35
C GLN A 41 -15.15 -3.82 -6.97
N ALA A 42 -14.07 -3.18 -6.52
CA ALA A 42 -13.63 -1.89 -7.05
C ALA A 42 -12.76 -2.11 -8.29
N ASN A 43 -12.94 -1.26 -9.30
CA ASN A 43 -12.24 -1.32 -10.58
C ASN A 43 -11.05 -0.34 -10.60
N PHE A 44 -9.86 -0.86 -10.90
CA PHE A 44 -8.67 -0.04 -11.10
C PHE A 44 -8.85 1.01 -12.20
N GLY A 45 -8.51 2.27 -11.91
CA GLY A 45 -8.59 3.39 -12.83
C GLY A 45 -9.98 4.04 -12.91
N ALA A 46 -11.02 3.40 -12.39
CA ALA A 46 -12.36 3.96 -12.28
C ALA A 46 -12.70 4.33 -10.83
N ASP A 47 -12.61 3.37 -9.91
CA ASP A 47 -12.96 3.57 -8.49
C ASP A 47 -11.74 4.03 -7.65
N TYR A 48 -10.53 3.76 -8.13
CA TYR A 48 -9.29 4.22 -7.50
C TYR A 48 -8.17 4.39 -8.53
N ASN A 49 -7.26 5.32 -8.27
CA ASN A 49 -6.23 5.76 -9.23
C ASN A 49 -4.96 4.90 -9.26
N GLY A 50 -4.91 3.81 -8.49
CA GLY A 50 -3.77 2.91 -8.47
C GLY A 50 -2.49 3.46 -7.82
N LYS A 51 -2.59 4.51 -7.00
CA LYS A 51 -1.44 5.06 -6.27
C LYS A 51 -1.36 4.48 -4.86
N VAL A 52 -0.15 4.22 -4.41
CA VAL A 52 0.14 3.78 -3.04
C VAL A 52 1.07 4.77 -2.40
N HIS A 53 0.58 5.50 -1.41
CA HIS A 53 1.42 6.38 -0.59
C HIS A 53 1.93 5.65 0.63
N VAL A 54 3.24 5.71 0.83
CA VAL A 54 3.92 5.07 1.94
C VAL A 54 4.37 6.14 2.92
N TYR A 55 4.00 5.95 4.18
CA TYR A 55 4.39 6.83 5.28
C TYR A 55 5.11 6.05 6.37
N THR A 56 5.99 6.71 7.10
CA THR A 56 6.46 6.19 8.40
C THR A 56 5.30 6.16 9.39
N LYS A 57 5.47 5.44 10.50
CA LYS A 57 4.49 5.43 11.60
C LYS A 57 4.23 6.83 12.19
N SER A 58 5.20 7.74 12.10
CA SER A 58 5.06 9.14 12.54
C SER A 58 4.40 10.05 11.50
N GLY A 59 3.95 9.52 10.36
CA GLY A 59 3.26 10.27 9.31
C GLY A 59 4.19 10.93 8.29
N THR A 60 5.49 10.63 8.29
CA THR A 60 6.42 11.18 7.29
C THR A 60 6.24 10.46 5.96
N PHE A 61 5.94 11.19 4.89
CA PHE A 61 5.86 10.61 3.54
C PHE A 61 7.22 10.09 3.09
N LEU A 62 7.23 8.86 2.55
CA LEU A 62 8.44 8.21 2.04
C LEU A 62 8.42 8.15 0.53
N LYS A 63 7.36 7.61 -0.07
CA LYS A 63 7.26 7.42 -1.52
C LYS A 63 5.81 7.24 -1.99
N GLU A 64 5.58 7.55 -3.26
CA GLU A 64 4.41 7.12 -4.03
C GLU A 64 4.85 5.98 -4.95
N VAL A 65 4.06 4.90 -4.98
CA VAL A 65 4.19 3.85 -6.00
C VAL A 65 2.95 3.88 -6.87
N VAL A 66 3.14 4.05 -8.18
CA VAL A 66 2.06 3.95 -9.17
C VAL A 66 1.98 2.50 -9.63
N LEU A 67 0.87 1.83 -9.33
CA LEU A 67 0.60 0.46 -9.75
C LEU A 67 0.29 0.42 -11.24
N ASN A 68 0.82 -0.56 -11.95
CA ASN A 68 0.54 -0.77 -13.37
C ASN A 68 1.00 -2.18 -13.79
N ALA A 69 0.71 -2.56 -15.04
CA ALA A 69 1.09 -3.87 -15.57
C ALA A 69 2.60 -4.15 -15.51
N SER A 70 3.45 -3.12 -15.65
CA SER A 70 4.91 -3.30 -15.66
C SER A 70 5.49 -3.68 -14.29
N ASN A 71 4.83 -3.29 -13.20
CA ASN A 71 5.18 -3.74 -11.84
C ASN A 71 4.28 -4.87 -11.32
N GLY A 72 3.44 -5.44 -12.19
CA GLY A 72 2.50 -6.50 -11.83
C GLY A 72 1.53 -6.09 -10.72
N TYR A 73 1.20 -4.80 -10.64
CA TYR A 73 0.36 -4.21 -9.59
C TYR A 73 0.90 -4.45 -8.18
N LYS A 74 2.22 -4.35 -8.03
CA LYS A 74 2.93 -4.52 -6.76
C LYS A 74 3.65 -3.24 -6.34
N ALA A 75 3.60 -2.94 -5.05
CA ALA A 75 4.38 -1.88 -4.43
C ALA A 75 5.51 -2.48 -3.59
N ASN A 76 6.75 -2.27 -4.03
CA ASN A 76 7.94 -2.63 -3.27
C ASN A 76 8.39 -1.46 -2.40
N ILE A 77 8.38 -1.67 -1.09
CA ILE A 77 8.79 -0.69 -0.08
C ILE A 77 10.13 -1.15 0.49
N THR A 78 11.11 -0.26 0.41
CA THR A 78 12.51 -0.42 0.81
C THR A 78 12.92 0.82 1.54
#